data_AF-A0AAE9HFK1-F1
#
_entry.id   AF-A0AAE9HFK1-F1
#
_cell.length_a   1.000
_cell.length_b   1.000
_cell.length_c   1.000
_cell.angle_alpha   90.00
_cell.angle_beta   90.00
_cell.angle_gamma   90.00
#
_symmetry.space_group_name_H-M   'P 1'
#
loop_
_entity.id
_entity.type
_entity.pdbx_description
1 polymer ?
#
loop_
_entity_poly.entity_id
_entity_poly.type
_entity_poly.pdbx_seq_one_letter_code
_entity_poly.pdbx_strand_id
1 'polypeptide(L)' 'MPEQIIERLPDAGTGRALQDYSALEMNVDEGDRVQGEKILNGWCWCQRPQDGALGWVPVSHLSPLLAET' A
#
# COMPACT_ATOMS: atom_id res chain seq x y z
N MET A 1 5.81 9.18 -6.10
CA MET A 1 5.76 8.28 -7.27
C MET A 1 6.43 6.96 -6.89
N PRO A 2 5.83 5.80 -7.18
CA PRO A 2 6.41 4.50 -6.84
C PRO A 2 7.53 4.09 -7.82
N GLU A 3 8.68 4.77 -7.78
CA GLU A 3 9.75 4.59 -8.76
C GLU A 3 10.26 3.15 -8.87
N GLN A 4 10.18 2.38 -7.78
CA GLN A 4 10.64 0.99 -7.72
C GLN A 4 9.86 0.02 -8.62
N ILE A 5 8.67 0.42 -9.09
CA ILE A 5 7.84 -0.38 -10.01
C ILE A 5 7.65 0.33 -11.35
N ILE A 6 8.50 1.29 -11.67
CA ILE A 6 8.49 2.02 -12.94
C ILE A 6 9.87 1.85 -13.59
N GLU A 7 9.88 1.32 -14.79
CA GLU A 7 11.06 1.37 -15.65
C GLU A 7 11.09 2.71 -16.39
N ARG A 8 12.21 3.43 -16.29
CA ARG A 8 12.44 4.65 -17.08
C ARG A 8 12.80 4.25 -18.51
N LEU A 9 12.09 4.82 -19.49
CA LEU A 9 12.35 4.57 -20.90
C LEU A 9 13.29 5.65 -21.48
N PRO A 10 13.89 5.42 -22.67
CA PRO A 10 14.84 6.36 -23.27
C PRO A 10 14.25 7.76 -23.55
N ASP A 11 12.95 7.83 -23.86
CA ASP A 11 12.28 9.09 -24.13
C ASP A 11 12.04 9.84 -22.82
N ALA A 12 12.47 11.11 -22.78
CA ALA A 12 12.39 11.93 -21.58
C ALA A 12 10.93 12.05 -21.08
N GLY A 13 10.73 11.83 -19.79
CA GLY A 13 9.41 11.90 -19.15
C GLY A 13 8.53 10.67 -19.35
N THR A 14 9.04 9.60 -19.96
CA THR A 14 8.29 8.36 -20.17
C THR A 14 8.75 7.23 -19.23
N GLY A 15 7.84 6.33 -18.92
CA GLY A 15 8.12 5.15 -18.12
C GLY A 15 7.09 4.05 -18.34
N ARG A 16 7.50 2.81 -18.08
CA ARG A 16 6.64 1.61 -18.14
C ARG A 16 6.37 1.11 -16.73
N ALA A 17 5.09 0.96 -16.39
CA ALA A 17 4.71 0.29 -15.15
C ALA A 17 5.11 -1.19 -15.23
N LEU A 18 5.80 -1.68 -14.20
CA LEU A 18 6.21 -3.09 -14.09
C LEU A 18 5.20 -3.92 -13.30
N GLN A 19 4.29 -3.25 -12.58
CA GLN A 19 3.25 -3.87 -11.74
C GLN A 19 2.01 -2.97 -11.74
N ASP A 20 0.85 -3.58 -11.53
CA ASP A 20 -0.38 -2.83 -11.28
C ASP A 20 -0.20 -1.95 -10.02
N TYR A 21 -0.70 -0.72 -10.11
CA TYR A 21 -0.58 0.26 -9.04
C TYR A 21 -1.82 1.14 -8.98
N SER A 22 -2.30 1.35 -7.76
CA SER A 22 -3.29 2.38 -7.43
C SER A 22 -2.68 3.35 -6.44
N ALA A 23 -2.97 4.64 -6.56
CA ALA A 23 -2.61 5.65 -5.56
C ALA A 23 -3.71 5.82 -4.49
N LEU A 24 -4.69 4.91 -4.43
CA LEU A 24 -5.81 4.97 -3.49
C LEU A 24 -5.32 4.85 -2.05
N GLU A 25 -5.54 5.89 -1.25
CA GLU A 25 -5.32 5.87 0.20
C GLU A 25 -6.61 5.46 0.92
N MET A 26 -6.48 4.75 2.05
CA MET A 26 -7.61 4.31 2.84
C MET A 26 -7.69 5.08 4.16
N ASN A 27 -8.87 5.61 4.47
CA ASN A 27 -9.17 6.14 5.79
C ASN A 27 -9.26 5.01 6.80
N VAL A 28 -8.55 5.17 7.92
CA VAL A 28 -8.54 4.22 9.04
C VAL A 28 -8.71 4.97 10.35
N ASP A 29 -9.36 4.32 11.31
CA ASP A 29 -9.46 4.79 12.68
C ASP A 29 -8.57 3.95 13.60
N GLU A 30 -8.23 4.48 14.78
CA GLU A 30 -7.50 3.71 15.78
C GLU A 30 -8.28 2.46 16.18
N GLY A 31 -7.60 1.30 16.13
CA GLY A 31 -8.21 0.00 16.42
C GLY A 31 -8.76 -0.74 15.20
N ASP A 32 -8.80 -0.11 14.02
CA ASP A 32 -9.09 -0.82 12.78
C ASP A 32 -8.11 -1.98 12.56
N ARG A 33 -8.65 -3.14 12.19
CA ARG A 33 -7.85 -4.32 11.83
C ARG A 33 -7.80 -4.43 10.32
N VAL A 34 -6.60 -4.49 9.76
CA VAL A 34 -6.36 -4.62 8.32
C VAL A 34 -5.45 -5.80 8.03
N GLN A 35 -5.58 -6.37 6.83
CA GLN A 35 -4.63 -7.32 6.26
C GLN A 35 -3.71 -6.57 5.30
N GLY A 36 -2.40 -6.60 5.56
CA GLY A 36 -1.40 -5.96 4.70
C GLY A 36 -0.85 -6.93 3.67
N GLU A 37 -0.77 -6.52 2.41
CA GLU A 37 -0.28 -7.36 1.31
C GLU A 37 1.10 -6.95 0.81
N LYS A 38 1.36 -5.64 0.73
CA LYS A 38 2.57 -5.10 0.12
C LYS A 38 3.01 -3.81 0.79
N ILE A 39 4.31 -3.68 1.07
CA ILE A 39 4.91 -2.43 1.55
C ILE A 39 5.66 -1.74 0.41
N LEU A 40 5.46 -0.44 0.24
CA LEU A 40 6.15 0.39 -0.73
C LEU A 40 6.28 1.82 -0.21
N ASN A 41 7.50 2.36 -0.20
CA ASN A 41 7.77 3.75 0.20
C ASN A 41 7.22 4.14 1.59
N GLY A 42 7.21 3.22 2.55
CA GLY A 42 6.68 3.49 3.90
C GLY A 42 5.16 3.39 4.02
N TRP A 43 4.47 2.91 2.98
CA TRP A 43 3.04 2.64 2.98
C TRP A 43 2.79 1.15 2.82
N CYS A 44 1.70 0.66 3.42
CA CYS A 44 1.22 -0.70 3.28
C CYS A 44 -0.10 -0.70 2.50
N TRP A 45 -0.19 -1.51 1.44
CA TRP A 45 -1.45 -1.77 0.76
C TRP A 45 -2.26 -2.72 1.63
N CYS A 46 -3.41 -2.24 2.09
CA CYS A 46 -4.21 -2.89 3.09
C CYS A 46 -5.61 -3.19 2.57
N GLN A 47 -6.16 -4.33 3.01
CA GLN A 47 -7.58 -4.64 2.95
C GLN A 47 -8.16 -4.58 4.36
N ARG A 48 -9.27 -3.86 4.55
CA ARG A 48 -10.05 -3.87 5.80
C ARG A 48 -11.17 -4.92 5.69
N PRO A 49 -11.11 -6.05 6.43
CA PRO A 49 -12.08 -7.14 6.26
C PRO A 49 -13.53 -6.77 6.60
N GLN A 50 -13.73 -5.77 7.46
CA GLN A 50 -15.04 -5.36 7.99
C GLN A 50 -15.98 -4.85 6.89
N ASP A 51 -15.44 -4.12 5.92
CA ASP A 51 -16.19 -3.47 4.84
C ASP A 51 -15.60 -3.74 3.43
N GLY A 52 -14.47 -4.44 3.36
CA GLY A 52 -13.76 -4.73 2.11
C GLY A 52 -13.02 -3.53 1.53
N ALA A 53 -12.83 -2.45 2.29
CA ALA A 53 -12.07 -1.29 1.82
C ALA A 53 -10.63 -1.70 1.49
N LEU A 54 -10.09 -1.09 0.43
CA LEU A 54 -8.73 -1.30 -0.06
C LEU A 54 -8.03 0.05 -0.19
N GLY A 55 -6.77 0.14 0.22
CA GLY A 55 -5.97 1.33 0.01
C GLY A 55 -4.64 1.31 0.76
N TRP A 56 -3.80 2.29 0.47
CA TRP A 56 -2.55 2.53 1.17
C TRP A 56 -2.82 3.16 2.54
N VAL A 57 -2.15 2.62 3.56
CA VAL A 57 -2.09 3.19 4.92
C VAL A 57 -0.61 3.39 5.27
N PRO A 58 -0.21 4.50 5.92
CA PRO A 58 1.17 4.67 6.35
C PRO A 58 1.58 3.54 7.30
N VAL A 59 2.73 2.92 7.07
CA VAL A 59 3.25 1.87 7.97
C VAL A 59 3.42 2.40 9.40
N SER A 60 3.71 3.69 9.56
CA SER A 60 3.79 4.36 10.86
C SER A 60 2.47 4.38 11.64
N HIS A 61 1.33 4.15 10.99
CA HIS A 61 0.01 4.06 11.63
C HIS A 61 -0.39 2.60 11.91
N LEU A 62 0.47 1.63 11.57
CA LEU A 62 0.18 0.21 11.70
C LEU A 62 1.10 -0.41 12.76
N SER A 63 0.51 -1.33 13.53
CA SER A 63 1.25 -2.21 14.44
C SER A 63 0.91 -3.66 14.13
N PRO A 64 1.90 -4.57 14.05
CA PRO A 64 1.62 -5.99 13.89
C PRO A 64 0.74 -6.51 15.03
N LEU A 65 -0.28 -7.30 14.70
CA LEU A 65 -1.01 -8.07 15.69
C LEU A 65 -0.17 -9.30 16.04
N LEU A 66 0.12 -9.50 17.32
CA LEU A 66 0.71 -10.76 17.78
C LEU A 66 -0.34 -11.86 17.60
N ALA A 67 0.08 -13.01 17.06
CA ALA A 67 -0.79 -14.17 17.03
C ALA A 67 -1.06 -14.62 18.48
N GLU A 68 -2.33 -14.74 18.85
CA GLU A 68 -2.71 -15.39 20.10
C GLU A 68 -2.22 -16.85 20.04
N THR A 69 -1.41 -17.24 21.03
CA THR A 69 -0.82 -18.59 21.14
C THR A 69 -1.81 -19.55 21.79
#